data_AF-A0A928HL17-F1
#
_entry.id   AF-A0A928HL17-F1
#
_cell.length_a   1.000
_cell.length_b   1.000
_cell.length_c   1.000
_cell.angle_alpha   90.00
_cell.angle_beta   90.00
_cell.angle_gamma   90.00
#
_symmetry.space_group_name_H-M   'P 1'
#
loop_
_entity.id
_entity.type
_entity.pdbx_description
1 polymer ?
#
loop_
_entity_poly.entity_id
_entity_poly.type
_entity_poly.pdbx_seq_one_letter_code
_entity_poly.pdbx_strand_id
1 'polypeptide(L)'
;MTDNAMYDFVVNDEDEVMLLLYAGNTEPENARFVIDLEENKAELYRNETECVVLENIPDDIFDSLVDADKLLVCEISNTENDEDSEIVFAYEADIED
;
A
#
# COMPACT_ATOMS: atom_id res chain seq x y z
N MET A 1 17.54 6.66 1.16
CA MET A 1 17.29 5.70 2.25
C MET A 1 15.90 5.20 1.98
N THR A 2 15.77 3.95 1.54
CA THR A 2 14.47 3.34 1.27
C THR A 2 13.97 2.82 2.61
N ASP A 3 12.92 3.42 3.15
CA ASP A 3 12.33 3.00 4.41
C ASP A 3 11.55 1.71 4.12
N ASN A 4 11.97 0.58 4.71
CA ASN A 4 11.28 -0.69 4.56
C ASN A 4 10.07 -0.66 5.50
N ALA A 5 8.97 -0.07 5.02
CA ALA A 5 7.77 0.12 5.83
C ALA A 5 7.16 -1.23 6.19
N MET A 6 6.71 -1.36 7.44
CA MET A 6 5.91 -2.52 7.84
C MET A 6 4.53 -2.36 7.21
N TYR A 7 4.19 -3.28 6.31
CA TYR A 7 2.91 -3.32 5.61
C TYR A 7 2.31 -4.73 5.67
N ASP A 8 1.03 -4.81 5.39
CA ASP A 8 0.30 -6.07 5.20
C ASP A 8 -0.70 -5.95 4.06
N PHE A 9 -1.00 -7.07 3.40
CA PHE A 9 -2.06 -7.15 2.41
C PHE A 9 -3.26 -7.90 2.98
N VAL A 10 -4.44 -7.30 2.87
CA VAL A 10 -5.69 -7.89 3.35
C VAL A 10 -6.62 -8.06 2.18
N VAL A 11 -7.12 -9.27 1.97
CA VAL A 11 -8.13 -9.56 0.96
C VAL A 11 -9.50 -9.44 1.61
N ASN A 12 -10.40 -8.67 1.01
CA ASN A 12 -11.76 -8.50 1.50
C ASN A 12 -12.68 -9.69 1.09
N ASP A 13 -13.94 -9.67 1.52
CA ASP A 13 -14.92 -10.71 1.18
C ASP A 13 -15.29 -10.75 -0.33
N GLU A 14 -14.88 -9.75 -1.11
CA GLU A 14 -15.08 -9.62 -2.56
C GLU A 14 -13.82 -10.01 -3.37
N ASP A 15 -12.83 -10.65 -2.74
CA ASP A 15 -11.52 -11.02 -3.33
C ASP A 15 -10.67 -9.81 -3.77
N GLU A 16 -10.99 -8.59 -3.30
CA GLU A 16 -10.18 -7.40 -3.59
C GLU A 16 -9.04 -7.24 -2.58
N VAL A 17 -7.86 -6.91 -3.09
CA VAL A 17 -6.66 -6.65 -2.29
C VAL A 17 -6.73 -5.24 -1.71
N MET A 18 -6.44 -5.12 -0.42
CA MET A 18 -6.23 -3.87 0.29
C MET A 18 -4.82 -3.85 0.89
N LEU A 19 -4.18 -2.69 0.87
CA LEU A 19 -2.88 -2.47 1.48
C LEU A 19 -3.04 -1.76 2.82
N LEU A 20 -2.49 -2.33 3.88
CA LEU A 20 -2.39 -1.71 5.20
C LEU A 20 -0.94 -1.34 5.48
N LEU A 21 -0.71 -0.10 5.89
CA LEU A 21 0.62 0.36 6.32
C LEU A 21 0.53 1.42 7.41
N TYR A 22 1.64 1.71 8.07
CA TYR A 22 1.70 2.86 8.98
C TYR A 22 1.62 4.18 8.22
N ALA A 23 0.96 5.15 8.84
CA ALA A 23 0.80 6.46 8.27
C ALA A 23 2.13 7.18 8.09
N GLY A 24 2.30 7.80 6.92
CA GLY A 24 3.47 8.62 6.63
C GLY A 24 3.38 10.01 7.25
N ASN A 25 4.30 10.89 6.85
CA ASN A 25 4.42 12.20 7.50
C ASN A 25 3.47 13.26 6.94
N THR A 26 3.03 13.11 5.69
CA THR A 26 2.12 14.03 5.02
C THR A 26 0.85 13.33 4.54
N GLU A 27 -0.16 14.12 4.15
CA GLU A 27 -1.42 13.61 3.60
C GLU A 27 -1.18 13.00 2.20
N PRO A 28 -1.82 11.86 1.88
CA PRO A 28 -1.79 11.29 0.53
C PRO A 28 -2.51 12.20 -0.47
N GLU A 29 -1.90 12.41 -1.63
CA GLU A 29 -2.45 13.23 -2.71
C GLU A 29 -2.04 12.64 -4.07
N ASN A 30 -3.01 12.34 -4.94
CA ASN A 30 -2.80 11.70 -6.24
C ASN A 30 -1.93 10.43 -6.13
N ALA A 31 -2.35 9.52 -5.25
CA ALA A 31 -1.57 8.33 -4.95
C ALA A 31 -1.53 7.36 -6.14
N ARG A 32 -0.36 6.75 -6.34
CA ARG A 32 -0.10 5.81 -7.44
C ARG A 32 0.63 4.58 -6.91
N PHE A 33 0.27 3.42 -7.42
CA PHE A 33 0.85 2.15 -7.04
C PHE A 33 1.51 1.52 -8.26
N VAL A 34 2.84 1.61 -8.33
CA VAL A 34 3.61 1.16 -9.49
C VAL A 34 4.11 -0.24 -9.25
N ILE A 35 3.76 -1.19 -10.12
CA ILE A 35 4.14 -2.59 -10.00
C ILE A 35 5.35 -2.87 -10.88
N ASP A 36 6.37 -3.51 -10.31
CA ASP A 36 7.52 -4.03 -11.05
C ASP A 36 7.37 -5.55 -11.24
N LEU A 37 6.89 -5.94 -12.43
CA LEU A 37 6.69 -7.34 -12.82
C LEU A 37 8.00 -8.13 -12.93
N GLU A 38 9.14 -7.48 -13.16
CA GLU A 38 10.43 -8.16 -13.31
C GLU A 38 11.05 -8.49 -11.94
N GLU A 39 10.91 -7.60 -10.97
CA GLU A 39 11.51 -7.74 -9.64
C GLU A 39 10.54 -8.27 -8.56
N ASN A 40 9.24 -8.44 -8.86
CA ASN A 40 8.20 -8.78 -7.88
C ASN A 40 8.20 -7.81 -6.69
N LYS A 41 8.13 -6.53 -7.04
CA LYS A 41 8.11 -5.38 -6.12
C LYS A 41 7.02 -4.42 -6.53
N ALA A 42 6.68 -3.51 -5.62
CA ALA A 42 5.85 -2.37 -5.95
C ALA A 42 6.31 -1.11 -5.22
N GLU A 43 5.95 0.04 -5.75
CA GLU A 43 6.20 1.35 -5.16
C GLU A 43 4.86 2.08 -4.98
N LEU A 44 4.51 2.39 -3.74
CA LEU A 44 3.39 3.26 -3.41
C LEU A 44 3.89 4.70 -3.31
N TYR A 45 3.57 5.51 -4.32
CA TYR A 45 3.71 6.95 -4.28
C TYR A 45 2.49 7.53 -3.56
N ARG A 46 2.67 7.94 -2.30
CA ARG A 46 1.60 8.55 -1.50
C ARG A 46 1.26 9.96 -2.00
N ASN A 47 2.30 10.67 -2.45
CA ASN A 47 2.24 11.98 -3.11
C ASN A 47 3.54 12.20 -3.89
N GLU A 48 3.77 13.42 -4.41
CA GLU A 48 4.99 13.76 -5.17
C GLU A 48 6.30 13.67 -4.36
N THR A 49 6.22 13.57 -3.02
CA THR A 49 7.39 13.66 -2.13
C THR A 49 7.63 12.43 -1.26
N GLU A 50 6.60 11.62 -1.03
CA GLU A 50 6.67 10.40 -0.21
C GLU A 50 6.37 9.16 -1.05
N CYS A 51 7.29 8.21 -1.03
CA CYS A 51 7.19 6.91 -1.68
C CYS A 51 7.57 5.80 -0.70
N VAL A 52 6.81 4.70 -0.74
CA VAL A 52 7.02 3.49 0.06
C VAL A 52 7.31 2.35 -0.90
N VAL A 53 8.40 1.63 -0.66
CA VAL A 53 8.76 0.45 -1.45
C VAL A 53 8.26 -0.80 -0.76
N LEU A 54 7.56 -1.64 -1.50
CA LEU A 54 7.04 -2.93 -1.07
C LEU A 54 7.85 -4.03 -1.75
N GLU A 55 8.46 -4.89 -0.95
CA GLU A 55 9.30 -5.99 -1.42
C GLU A 55 8.81 -7.32 -0.86
N ASN A 56 8.91 -8.41 -1.63
CA ASN A 56 8.41 -9.74 -1.25
C ASN A 56 6.88 -9.81 -1.17
N ILE A 57 6.21 -9.23 -2.17
CA ILE A 57 4.76 -9.37 -2.33
C ILE A 57 4.45 -10.84 -2.67
N PRO A 58 3.47 -11.50 -2.01
CA PRO A 58 3.08 -12.86 -2.37
C PRO A 58 2.57 -12.95 -3.82
N ASP A 59 2.94 -14.00 -4.54
CA ASP A 59 2.58 -14.19 -5.96
C ASP A 59 1.06 -14.12 -6.19
N ASP A 60 0.24 -14.67 -5.28
CA ASP A 60 -1.22 -14.64 -5.35
C ASP A 60 -1.82 -13.23 -5.21
N ILE A 61 -1.20 -12.40 -4.38
CA ILE A 61 -1.56 -10.99 -4.24
C ILE A 61 -1.09 -10.21 -5.47
N PHE A 62 0.11 -10.51 -5.96
CA PHE A 62 0.68 -9.87 -7.13
C PHE A 62 -0.17 -10.10 -8.38
N ASP A 63 -0.58 -11.35 -8.63
CA ASP A 63 -1.51 -11.69 -9.71
C ASP A 63 -2.83 -10.89 -9.60
N SER A 64 -3.37 -10.76 -8.39
CA SER A 64 -4.60 -10.00 -8.14
C SER A 64 -4.42 -8.50 -8.38
N LEU A 65 -3.25 -7.95 -8.06
CA LEU A 65 -2.92 -6.53 -8.29
C LEU A 65 -2.78 -6.20 -9.77
N VAL A 66 -2.21 -7.11 -10.58
CA VAL A 66 -2.04 -6.93 -12.03
C VAL A 66 -3.39 -6.90 -12.76
N ASP A 67 -4.40 -7.62 -12.26
CA ASP A 67 -5.75 -7.62 -12.82
C ASP A 67 -6.62 -6.44 -12.32
N ALA A 68 -6.15 -5.66 -11.34
CA ALA A 68 -6.90 -4.58 -10.73
C ALA A 68 -6.52 -3.20 -11.33
N ASP A 69 -7.51 -2.31 -11.47
CA ASP A 69 -7.26 -0.92 -11.89
C ASP A 69 -6.79 -0.03 -10.72
N LYS A 70 -7.18 -0.38 -9.49
CA LYS A 70 -6.99 0.43 -8.29
C LYS A 70 -6.72 -0.42 -7.06
N LEU A 71 -5.95 0.14 -6.14
CA LEU A 71 -5.66 -0.44 -4.83
C LEU A 71 -6.24 0.43 -3.72
N LEU A 72 -7.03 -0.16 -2.82
CA LEU A 72 -7.42 0.52 -1.60
C LEU A 72 -6.26 0.50 -0.60
N VAL A 73 -5.86 1.67 -0.15
CA VAL A 73 -4.75 1.85 0.79
C VAL A 73 -5.30 2.42 2.10
N CYS A 74 -4.95 1.76 3.21
CA CYS A 74 -5.34 2.12 4.56
C CYS A 74 -4.08 2.40 5.39
N GLU A 75 -3.96 3.62 5.87
CA GLU A 75 -2.87 4.04 6.75
C GLU A 75 -3.34 4.05 8.20
N ILE A 76 -2.59 3.38 9.08
CA ILE A 76 -2.87 3.32 10.52
C ILE A 76 -1.96 4.23 11.34
N SER A 77 -2.47 4.76 12.45
CA SER A 77 -1.70 5.60 13.36
C SER A 77 -0.47 4.87 13.92
N ASN A 78 0.67 5.57 13.98
CA ASN A 78 1.90 5.04 14.57
C ASN A 78 1.92 5.21 16.11
N THR A 79 0.85 4.76 16.77
CA THR A 79 0.71 4.79 18.23
C THR A 79 1.40 3.57 18.83
N GLU A 80 2.25 3.75 19.85
CA GLU A 80 3.00 2.66 20.53
C GLU A 80 2.11 1.61 21.23
N ASN A 81 0.78 1.69 21.10
CA ASN A 81 -0.19 0.79 21.69
C ASN A 81 -1.01 0.16 20.55
N ASP A 82 -0.71 -1.10 20.19
CA ASP A 82 -1.40 -1.87 19.15
C ASP A 82 -2.93 -1.97 19.36
N GLU A 83 -3.41 -1.79 20.61
CA GLU A 83 -4.84 -1.87 20.94
C GLU A 83 -5.66 -0.63 20.50
N ASP A 84 -4.99 0.47 20.09
CA ASP A 84 -5.61 1.74 19.71
C ASP A 84 -5.20 2.20 18.28
N SER A 85 -4.66 1.32 17.44
CA SER A 85 -4.32 1.68 16.06
C SER A 85 -5.59 2.01 15.25
N GLU A 86 -5.74 3.29 14.89
CA GLU A 86 -6.87 3.79 14.11
C GLU A 86 -6.47 4.03 12.65
N ILE A 87 -7.40 3.80 11.73
CA ILE A 87 -7.21 4.20 10.32
C ILE A 87 -7.26 5.73 10.26
N VAL A 88 -6.13 6.35 9.93
CA VAL A 88 -6.00 7.81 9.79
C VAL A 88 -6.23 8.28 8.36
N PHE A 89 -5.85 7.46 7.37
CA PHE A 89 -6.14 7.73 5.97
C PHE A 89 -6.64 6.46 5.28
N ALA A 90 -7.63 6.64 4.40
CA ALA A 90 -8.11 5.59 3.49
C ALA A 90 -8.33 6.23 2.13
N TYR A 91 -7.66 5.71 1.10
CA TYR A 91 -7.69 6.28 -0.24
C TYR A 91 -7.42 5.20 -1.30
N GLU A 92 -7.84 5.48 -2.53
CA GLU A 92 -7.53 4.66 -3.69
C GLU A 92 -6.24 5.16 -4.33
N ALA A 93 -5.37 4.23 -4.71
CA ALA A 93 -4.23 4.48 -5.58
C ALA A 93 -4.48 3.84 -6.94
N ASP A 94 -4.23 4.58 -8.02
CA ASP A 94 -4.28 4.01 -9.37
C ASP A 94 -3.09 3.07 -9.56
N ILE A 95 -3.36 1.87 -10.07
CA ILE A 95 -2.33 0.87 -10.34
C ILE A 95 -1.70 1.15 -11.71
N GLU A 96 -0.36 1.19 -11.76
CA GLU A 96 0.43 1.38 -12.98
C GLU A 96 1.42 0.20 -13.11
N ASP A 97 1.42 -0.50 -14.25
CA ASP A 97 2.39 -1.57 -14.60
C ASP A 97 3.50 -1.12 -15.56
#